data_AF-A0A959TPH5-F1
#
_entry.id   AF-A0A959TPH5-F1
#
_cell.length_a   1.000
_cell.length_b   1.000
_cell.length_c   1.000
_cell.angle_alpha   90.00
_cell.angle_beta   90.00
_cell.angle_gamma   90.00
#
_symmetry.space_group_name_H-M   'P 1'
#
loop_
_entity.id
_entity.type
_entity.pdbx_description
1 polymer ?
#
loop_
_entity_poly.entity_id
_entity_poly.type
_entity_poly.pdbx_seq_one_letter_code
_entity_poly.pdbx_strand_id
1 'polypeptide(L)'
;PNSSIRRYDIDPKVFPVDITGEVHADGEIIAGAWWDTYLLLGEDMPLTLQLFADAFPGLQAATFNGNEGPAFRDVLVDVLQADDDDGDITNGTPHGAEIVEAFAIHGITLLSNVTFSHTPVETAASEETIDISANVNITFPTSTFLSGVRAFYRLNNSTIWSSVLMTNTSGSTYAASIPAQPTGTVIGYYLALEDIN
;
A
#
# COMPACT_ATOMS: atom_id res chain seq x y z
N PRO A 1 -24.22 -30.94 -5.09
CA PRO A 1 -23.21 -30.13 -4.36
C PRO A 1 -23.80 -28.75 -4.04
N ASN A 2 -23.88 -28.37 -2.77
CA ASN A 2 -24.50 -27.10 -2.33
C ASN A 2 -23.43 -26.05 -1.93
N SER A 3 -22.20 -26.22 -2.39
CA SER A 3 -21.09 -25.31 -2.07
C SER A 3 -20.26 -25.05 -3.32
N SER A 4 -19.77 -23.81 -3.42
CA SER A 4 -18.79 -23.39 -4.41
C SER A 4 -17.40 -23.95 -4.05
N ILE A 5 -16.53 -24.10 -5.06
CA ILE A 5 -15.13 -24.47 -4.86
C ILE A 5 -14.34 -23.28 -4.25
N ARG A 6 -14.74 -22.04 -4.57
CA ARG A 6 -14.17 -20.78 -4.06
C ARG A 6 -15.25 -19.75 -3.80
N ARG A 7 -14.97 -18.79 -2.91
CA ARG A 7 -15.84 -17.68 -2.50
C ARG A 7 -14.98 -16.43 -2.31
N TYR A 8 -15.52 -15.29 -2.71
CA TYR A 8 -14.85 -13.97 -2.61
C TYR A 8 -15.69 -12.97 -1.81
N ASP A 9 -16.93 -13.33 -1.48
CA ASP A 9 -17.91 -12.51 -0.77
C ASP A 9 -17.85 -12.69 0.76
N ILE A 10 -16.94 -13.53 1.25
CA ILE A 10 -16.69 -13.79 2.67
C ILE A 10 -15.19 -13.98 2.88
N ASP A 11 -14.69 -13.58 4.06
CA ASP A 11 -13.31 -13.82 4.52
C ASP A 11 -12.24 -13.53 3.45
N PRO A 12 -12.06 -12.26 3.02
CA PRO A 12 -11.13 -11.89 1.97
C PRO A 12 -9.70 -12.30 2.34
N LYS A 13 -9.00 -12.91 1.39
CA LYS A 13 -7.60 -13.32 1.55
C LYS A 13 -6.66 -12.15 1.28
N VAL A 14 -5.64 -12.01 2.12
CA VAL A 14 -4.77 -10.84 2.14
C VAL A 14 -3.31 -11.24 1.90
N PHE A 15 -2.64 -10.59 0.97
CA PHE A 15 -1.19 -10.70 0.80
C PHE A 15 -0.45 -9.85 1.85
N PRO A 16 0.66 -10.32 2.45
CA PRO A 16 1.30 -11.63 2.28
C PRO A 16 0.81 -12.70 3.28
N VAL A 17 -0.24 -12.41 4.06
CA VAL A 17 -0.68 -13.27 5.17
C VAL A 17 -1.15 -14.65 4.69
N ASP A 18 -1.92 -14.68 3.61
CA ASP A 18 -2.60 -15.87 3.12
C ASP A 18 -1.88 -16.58 1.96
N ILE A 19 -0.62 -16.22 1.70
CA ILE A 19 0.18 -16.90 0.68
C ILE A 19 0.63 -18.28 1.17
N THR A 20 0.43 -19.29 0.35
CA THR A 20 0.69 -20.70 0.69
C THR A 20 1.57 -21.43 -0.32
N GLY A 21 1.86 -20.79 -1.46
CA GLY A 21 2.64 -21.38 -2.55
C GLY A 21 1.82 -22.27 -3.49
N GLU A 22 0.49 -22.32 -3.32
CA GLU A 22 -0.43 -23.02 -4.20
C GLU A 22 -1.19 -22.03 -5.06
N VAL A 23 -0.97 -22.09 -6.38
CA VAL A 23 -1.51 -21.11 -7.36
C VAL A 23 -3.03 -20.94 -7.28
N HIS A 24 -3.72 -21.99 -6.88
CA HIS A 24 -5.17 -22.00 -6.71
C HIS A 24 -5.63 -21.29 -5.44
N ALA A 25 -4.85 -21.37 -4.37
CA ALA A 25 -5.15 -20.74 -3.09
C ALA A 25 -4.67 -19.28 -3.07
N ASP A 26 -3.50 -19.02 -3.65
CA ASP A 26 -2.88 -17.70 -3.73
C ASP A 26 -3.60 -16.84 -4.77
N GLY A 27 -4.07 -17.45 -5.87
CA GLY A 27 -4.90 -16.79 -6.88
C GLY A 27 -6.26 -16.31 -6.37
N GLU A 28 -6.70 -16.76 -5.19
CA GLU A 28 -7.91 -16.21 -4.56
C GLU A 28 -7.69 -14.80 -3.99
N ILE A 29 -6.46 -14.39 -3.71
CA ILE A 29 -6.14 -13.03 -3.28
C ILE A 29 -6.45 -12.05 -4.42
N ILE A 30 -5.86 -12.29 -5.60
CA ILE A 30 -6.06 -11.40 -6.76
C ILE A 30 -7.49 -11.49 -7.33
N ALA A 31 -8.11 -12.68 -7.28
CA ALA A 31 -9.51 -12.82 -7.68
C ALA A 31 -10.48 -12.11 -6.71
N GLY A 32 -10.14 -12.07 -5.43
CA GLY A 32 -10.84 -11.26 -4.44
C GLY A 32 -10.72 -9.76 -4.74
N ALA A 33 -9.50 -9.28 -5.05
CA ALA A 33 -9.30 -7.87 -5.41
C ALA A 33 -10.18 -7.46 -6.60
N TRP A 34 -10.27 -8.29 -7.65
CA TRP A 34 -11.17 -8.05 -8.78
C TRP A 34 -12.67 -8.10 -8.40
N TRP A 35 -13.04 -8.96 -7.46
CA TRP A 35 -14.41 -9.01 -6.94
C TRP A 35 -14.77 -7.72 -6.19
N ASP A 36 -13.88 -7.23 -5.33
CA ASP A 36 -14.10 -5.98 -4.62
C ASP A 36 -14.02 -4.75 -5.55
N THR A 37 -13.19 -4.79 -6.60
CA THR A 37 -13.22 -3.77 -7.68
C THR A 37 -14.61 -3.71 -8.31
N TYR A 38 -15.20 -4.85 -8.67
CA TYR A 38 -16.57 -4.90 -9.20
C TYR A 38 -17.60 -4.28 -8.24
N LEU A 39 -17.50 -4.59 -6.94
CA LEU A 39 -18.42 -4.05 -5.94
C LEU A 39 -18.26 -2.53 -5.77
N LEU A 40 -17.01 -2.04 -5.67
CA LEU A 40 -16.73 -0.62 -5.47
C LEU A 40 -17.01 0.24 -6.71
N LEU A 41 -16.92 -0.33 -7.91
CA LEU A 41 -17.39 0.29 -9.16
C LEU A 41 -18.92 0.28 -9.31
N GLY A 42 -19.67 -0.09 -8.26
CA GLY A 42 -21.13 -0.06 -8.26
C GLY A 42 -21.76 -1.23 -8.99
N GLU A 43 -21.13 -2.41 -8.93
CA GLU A 43 -21.60 -3.63 -9.59
C GLU A 43 -21.63 -3.52 -11.14
N ASP A 44 -20.73 -2.70 -11.72
CA ASP A 44 -20.59 -2.52 -13.16
C ASP A 44 -19.69 -3.61 -13.79
N MET A 45 -20.31 -4.75 -14.13
CA MET A 45 -19.62 -5.86 -14.78
C MET A 45 -19.04 -5.48 -16.18
N PRO A 46 -19.74 -4.72 -17.05
CA PRO A 46 -19.15 -4.21 -18.28
C PRO A 46 -17.83 -3.43 -18.08
N LEU A 47 -17.80 -2.47 -17.15
CA LEU A 47 -16.59 -1.70 -16.86
C LEU A 47 -15.50 -2.60 -16.28
N THR A 48 -15.85 -3.42 -15.29
CA THR A 48 -14.89 -4.34 -14.65
C THR A 48 -14.25 -5.28 -15.68
N LEU A 49 -15.04 -5.82 -16.62
CA LEU A 49 -14.54 -6.72 -17.64
C LEU A 49 -13.67 -5.98 -18.68
N GLN A 50 -13.99 -4.72 -18.99
CA GLN A 50 -13.16 -3.89 -19.86
C GLN A 50 -11.79 -3.65 -19.21
N LEU A 51 -11.76 -3.18 -17.97
CA LEU A 51 -10.53 -2.98 -17.19
C LEU A 51 -9.73 -4.28 -17.08
N PHE A 52 -10.40 -5.41 -16.81
CA PHE A 52 -9.75 -6.72 -16.76
C PHE A 52 -9.09 -7.09 -18.09
N ALA A 53 -9.82 -6.93 -19.21
CA ALA A 53 -9.31 -7.27 -20.53
C ALA A 53 -8.12 -6.40 -20.94
N ASP A 54 -8.16 -5.11 -20.62
CA ASP A 54 -7.13 -4.14 -20.96
C ASP A 54 -5.87 -4.29 -20.09
N ALA A 55 -6.04 -4.64 -18.81
CA ALA A 55 -4.93 -4.95 -17.90
C ALA A 55 -4.30 -6.33 -18.15
N PHE A 56 -5.06 -7.30 -18.66
CA PHE A 56 -4.62 -8.69 -18.87
C PHE A 56 -3.28 -8.88 -19.62
N PRO A 57 -2.95 -8.14 -20.71
CA PRO A 57 -1.66 -8.25 -21.40
C PRO A 57 -0.49 -7.56 -20.69
N GLY A 58 -0.72 -6.95 -19.52
CA GLY A 58 0.25 -6.18 -18.74
C GLY A 58 1.43 -6.97 -18.17
N LEU A 59 2.23 -6.29 -17.34
CA LEU A 59 3.52 -6.75 -16.83
C LEU A 59 3.40 -7.99 -15.95
N GLN A 60 2.26 -8.21 -15.27
CA GLN A 60 2.04 -9.44 -14.49
C GLN A 60 2.22 -10.72 -15.32
N ALA A 61 1.94 -10.67 -16.63
CA ALA A 61 1.94 -11.85 -17.49
C ALA A 61 3.35 -12.44 -17.70
N ALA A 62 4.39 -11.66 -17.40
CA ALA A 62 5.79 -12.08 -17.50
C ALA A 62 6.39 -12.56 -16.16
N THR A 63 5.64 -12.46 -15.05
CA THR A 63 6.17 -12.73 -13.71
C THR A 63 6.18 -14.23 -13.40
N PHE A 64 7.33 -14.75 -12.99
CA PHE A 64 7.50 -16.16 -12.62
C PHE A 64 6.85 -16.49 -11.27
N ASN A 65 6.43 -17.74 -11.09
CA ASN A 65 5.92 -18.27 -9.83
C ASN A 65 6.90 -18.03 -8.67
N GLY A 66 6.38 -17.67 -7.49
CA GLY A 66 7.17 -17.27 -6.33
C GLY A 66 7.45 -15.77 -6.22
N ASN A 67 6.90 -14.97 -7.15
CA ASN A 67 6.97 -13.50 -7.14
C ASN A 67 5.56 -12.88 -7.10
N GLU A 68 4.65 -13.47 -6.32
CA GLU A 68 3.24 -13.06 -6.24
C GLU A 68 3.11 -11.61 -5.77
N GLY A 69 3.95 -11.15 -4.83
CA GLY A 69 3.94 -9.75 -4.36
C GLY A 69 4.11 -8.74 -5.50
N PRO A 70 5.23 -8.81 -6.25
CA PRO A 70 5.40 -8.01 -7.46
C PRO A 70 4.29 -8.22 -8.49
N ALA A 71 3.88 -9.47 -8.76
CA ALA A 71 2.84 -9.75 -9.76
C ALA A 71 1.51 -9.07 -9.41
N PHE A 72 1.05 -9.16 -8.16
CA PHE A 72 -0.22 -8.57 -7.72
C PHE A 72 -0.18 -7.05 -7.76
N ARG A 73 0.96 -6.45 -7.36
CA ARG A 73 1.16 -5.01 -7.49
C ARG A 73 1.15 -4.57 -8.95
N ASP A 74 1.76 -5.34 -9.84
CA ASP A 74 1.79 -5.00 -11.27
C ASP A 74 0.38 -5.06 -11.87
N VAL A 75 -0.47 -6.01 -11.45
CA VAL A 75 -1.90 -5.97 -11.82
C VAL A 75 -2.56 -4.66 -11.37
N LEU A 76 -2.35 -4.21 -10.14
CA LEU A 76 -2.92 -2.92 -9.69
C LEU A 76 -2.48 -1.76 -10.59
N VAL A 77 -1.19 -1.70 -10.93
CA VAL A 77 -0.67 -0.65 -11.83
C VAL A 77 -1.28 -0.76 -13.23
N ASP A 78 -1.40 -1.96 -13.78
CA ASP A 78 -1.93 -2.19 -15.12
C ASP A 78 -3.44 -1.88 -15.20
N VAL A 79 -4.18 -2.10 -14.12
CA VAL A 79 -5.60 -1.69 -14.02
C VAL A 79 -5.75 -0.18 -13.96
N LEU A 80 -4.90 0.52 -13.20
CA LEU A 80 -4.89 1.99 -13.19
C LEU A 80 -4.51 2.55 -14.56
N GLN A 81 -3.54 1.94 -15.26
CA GLN A 81 -3.20 2.32 -16.63
C GLN A 81 -4.34 2.07 -17.62
N ALA A 82 -5.15 1.03 -17.42
CA ALA A 82 -6.32 0.76 -18.24
C ALA A 82 -7.46 1.76 -17.98
N ASP A 83 -7.57 2.27 -16.75
CA ASP A 83 -8.57 3.25 -16.35
C ASP A 83 -8.20 4.70 -16.76
N ASP A 84 -6.91 4.98 -16.89
CA ASP A 84 -6.34 6.28 -17.29
C ASP A 84 -6.94 6.87 -18.58
N ASP A 85 -7.28 8.15 -18.55
CA ASP A 85 -7.92 8.86 -19.67
C ASP A 85 -7.05 9.96 -20.30
N ASP A 86 -5.87 10.25 -19.73
CA ASP A 86 -4.97 11.30 -20.22
C ASP A 86 -3.50 10.87 -20.42
N GLY A 87 -3.15 9.64 -20.03
CA GLY A 87 -1.80 9.10 -20.17
C GLY A 87 -0.87 9.42 -18.99
N ASP A 88 -1.41 9.95 -17.89
CA ASP A 88 -0.69 10.31 -16.67
C ASP A 88 -1.41 9.83 -15.40
N ILE A 89 -1.25 8.53 -15.10
CA ILE A 89 -1.71 7.91 -13.84
C ILE A 89 -1.23 8.58 -12.55
N THR A 90 -0.28 9.52 -12.60
CA THR A 90 0.22 10.21 -11.39
C THR A 90 -0.69 11.35 -10.93
N ASN A 91 -1.66 11.75 -11.75
CA ASN A 91 -2.67 12.74 -11.41
C ASN A 91 -4.02 12.13 -10.99
N GLY A 92 -4.06 10.81 -10.84
CA GLY A 92 -5.26 10.01 -10.59
C GLY A 92 -5.77 9.35 -11.87
N THR A 93 -6.80 8.54 -11.73
CA THR A 93 -7.55 7.95 -12.85
C THR A 93 -9.05 8.08 -12.55
N PRO A 94 -9.96 8.02 -13.53
CA PRO A 94 -11.40 8.18 -13.34
C PRO A 94 -12.01 7.40 -12.16
N HIS A 95 -11.53 6.19 -11.89
CA HIS A 95 -11.96 5.30 -10.81
C HIS A 95 -10.80 4.82 -9.92
N GLY A 96 -9.70 5.59 -9.88
CA GLY A 96 -8.47 5.16 -9.22
C GLY A 96 -8.64 4.90 -7.72
N ALA A 97 -9.49 5.66 -7.05
CA ALA A 97 -9.76 5.51 -5.62
C ALA A 97 -10.47 4.17 -5.31
N GLU A 98 -11.49 3.82 -6.09
CA GLU A 98 -12.21 2.54 -5.98
C GLU A 98 -11.30 1.35 -6.29
N ILE A 99 -10.45 1.47 -7.32
CA ILE A 99 -9.50 0.43 -7.71
C ILE A 99 -8.45 0.23 -6.61
N VAL A 100 -7.83 1.30 -6.10
CA VAL A 100 -6.81 1.22 -5.04
C VAL A 100 -7.40 0.65 -3.75
N GLU A 101 -8.60 1.09 -3.34
CA GLU A 101 -9.26 0.57 -2.14
C GLU A 101 -9.57 -0.93 -2.26
N ALA A 102 -10.11 -1.37 -3.41
CA ALA A 102 -10.38 -2.79 -3.66
C ALA A 102 -9.14 -3.67 -3.51
N PHE A 103 -8.00 -3.24 -4.07
CA PHE A 103 -6.74 -3.97 -3.94
C PHE A 103 -6.17 -3.88 -2.52
N ALA A 104 -6.35 -2.76 -1.83
CA ALA A 104 -5.87 -2.55 -0.46
C ALA A 104 -6.57 -3.49 0.55
N ILE A 105 -7.85 -3.82 0.36
CA ILE A 105 -8.58 -4.85 1.14
C ILE A 105 -7.84 -6.19 1.11
N HIS A 106 -7.16 -6.48 0.00
CA HIS A 106 -6.38 -7.70 -0.23
C HIS A 106 -4.87 -7.54 0.05
N GLY A 107 -4.46 -6.43 0.68
CA GLY A 107 -3.06 -6.18 1.07
C GLY A 107 -2.16 -5.79 -0.10
N ILE A 108 -2.75 -5.41 -1.24
CA ILE A 108 -2.02 -4.99 -2.44
C ILE A 108 -2.14 -3.47 -2.55
N THR A 109 -1.01 -2.78 -2.45
CA THR A 109 -0.94 -1.32 -2.54
C THR A 109 0.13 -0.91 -3.55
N LEU A 110 0.08 0.34 -4.00
CA LEU A 110 1.07 0.88 -4.92
C LEU A 110 2.50 0.82 -4.37
N LEU A 111 2.64 0.76 -3.04
CA LEU A 111 3.91 0.72 -2.32
C LEU A 111 4.25 -0.68 -1.76
N SER A 112 3.54 -1.76 -2.13
CA SER A 112 3.77 -3.11 -1.58
C SER A 112 5.20 -3.67 -1.77
N ASN A 113 5.97 -3.16 -2.73
CA ASN A 113 7.36 -3.59 -2.96
C ASN A 113 8.41 -2.71 -2.25
N VAL A 114 7.99 -1.75 -1.42
CA VAL A 114 8.90 -0.89 -0.68
C VAL A 114 9.39 -1.60 0.56
N THR A 115 10.72 -1.62 0.77
CA THR A 115 11.28 -2.07 2.05
C THR A 115 11.46 -0.89 2.98
N PHE A 116 10.90 -1.03 4.18
CA PHE A 116 10.87 -0.01 5.21
C PHE A 116 11.58 -0.53 6.45
N SER A 117 12.63 0.14 6.90
CA SER A 117 13.35 -0.22 8.13
C SER A 117 13.59 0.99 9.00
N HIS A 118 13.46 0.78 10.30
CA HIS A 118 13.60 1.83 11.30
C HIS A 118 14.13 1.19 12.60
N THR A 119 15.11 1.84 13.21
CA THR A 119 15.59 1.48 14.55
C THR A 119 14.81 2.31 15.57
N PRO A 120 14.03 1.70 16.47
CA PRO A 120 13.23 2.44 17.43
C PRO A 120 14.06 3.38 18.31
N VAL A 121 13.52 4.58 18.55
CA VAL A 121 14.06 5.53 19.51
C VAL A 121 13.40 5.28 20.86
N GLU A 122 14.11 4.55 21.71
CA GLU A 122 13.60 4.11 23.03
C GLU A 122 13.59 5.24 24.06
N THR A 123 14.56 6.16 23.98
CA THR A 123 14.70 7.28 24.91
C THR A 123 15.30 8.50 24.21
N ALA A 124 14.88 9.70 24.61
CA ALA A 124 15.47 10.96 24.17
C ALA A 124 15.68 11.90 25.35
N ALA A 125 16.57 12.88 25.19
CA ALA A 125 16.80 13.92 26.18
C ALA A 125 15.55 14.81 26.34
N SER A 126 15.24 15.20 27.57
CA SER A 126 14.15 16.14 27.84
C SER A 126 14.48 17.52 27.27
N GLU A 127 13.46 18.24 26.82
CA GLU A 127 13.58 19.61 26.27
C GLU A 127 14.47 19.70 25.02
N GLU A 128 14.76 18.57 24.37
CA GLU A 128 15.49 18.48 23.11
C GLU A 128 14.63 17.83 22.02
N THR A 129 14.85 18.19 20.77
CA THR A 129 14.16 17.57 19.63
C THR A 129 14.52 16.09 19.52
N ILE A 130 13.57 15.28 19.06
CA ILE A 130 13.73 13.83 18.97
C ILE A 130 13.84 13.45 17.50
N ASP A 131 15.04 13.05 17.07
CA ASP A 131 15.29 12.70 15.69
C ASP A 131 14.84 11.27 15.39
N ILE A 132 13.98 11.15 14.39
CA ILE A 132 13.44 9.91 13.88
C ILE A 132 13.98 9.70 12.47
N SER A 133 14.63 8.57 12.22
CA SER A 133 15.19 8.23 10.91
C SER A 133 14.72 6.86 10.45
N ALA A 134 14.41 6.72 9.16
CA ALA A 134 14.03 5.46 8.55
C ALA A 134 14.76 5.28 7.22
N ASN A 135 15.06 4.02 6.88
CA ASN A 135 15.51 3.67 5.55
C ASN A 135 14.33 3.11 4.75
N VAL A 136 13.99 3.81 3.68
CA VAL A 136 12.89 3.48 2.77
C VAL A 136 13.50 3.24 1.39
N ASN A 137 13.67 1.96 1.06
CA ASN A 137 14.21 1.58 -0.23
C ASN A 137 13.06 1.33 -1.21
N ILE A 138 12.93 2.27 -2.14
CA ILE A 138 11.89 2.34 -3.15
C ILE A 138 12.53 2.05 -4.49
N THR A 139 12.11 0.96 -5.13
CA THR A 139 12.54 0.61 -6.47
C THR A 139 11.63 1.29 -7.49
N PHE A 140 12.23 1.85 -8.56
CA PHE A 140 11.48 2.31 -9.72
C PHE A 140 10.65 1.15 -10.30
N PRO A 141 9.37 1.37 -10.73
CA PRO A 141 8.67 2.65 -10.85
C PRO A 141 7.94 3.13 -9.59
N THR A 142 7.94 2.38 -8.48
CA THR A 142 7.17 2.68 -7.25
C THR A 142 7.36 4.09 -6.70
N SER A 143 8.52 4.72 -6.96
CA SER A 143 8.80 6.10 -6.56
C SER A 143 7.87 7.14 -7.17
N THR A 144 7.26 6.89 -8.32
CA THR A 144 6.30 7.83 -8.94
C THR A 144 4.99 7.88 -8.18
N PHE A 145 4.68 6.85 -7.39
CA PHE A 145 3.46 6.76 -6.60
C PHE A 145 3.66 7.19 -5.16
N LEU A 146 4.88 7.55 -4.73
CA LEU A 146 5.11 7.99 -3.35
C LEU A 146 4.74 9.47 -3.20
N SER A 147 3.73 9.76 -2.37
CA SER A 147 3.40 11.12 -1.94
C SER A 147 4.32 11.58 -0.80
N GLY A 148 4.62 10.70 0.15
CA GLY A 148 5.55 11.02 1.22
C GLY A 148 5.80 9.93 2.25
N VAL A 149 6.67 10.25 3.19
CA VAL A 149 6.95 9.43 4.38
C VAL A 149 6.61 10.27 5.60
N ARG A 150 5.79 9.75 6.52
CA ARG A 150 5.41 10.47 7.75
C ARG A 150 5.73 9.69 8.99
N ALA A 151 6.07 10.43 10.04
CA ALA A 151 6.06 9.94 11.41
C ALA A 151 4.81 10.47 12.11
N PHE A 152 3.98 9.55 12.60
CA PHE A 152 2.84 9.85 13.44
C PHE A 152 3.23 9.62 14.89
N TYR A 153 2.93 10.56 15.77
CA TYR A 153 3.25 10.45 17.19
C TYR A 153 2.12 10.97 18.06
N ARG A 154 2.05 10.44 19.28
CA ARG A 154 1.13 10.88 20.32
C ARG A 154 1.87 10.96 21.66
N LEU A 155 1.39 11.84 22.51
CA LEU A 155 1.96 12.09 23.82
C LEU A 155 1.12 11.41 24.90
N ASN A 156 1.80 10.71 25.81
CA ASN A 156 1.22 9.96 26.92
C ASN A 156 0.06 9.07 26.45
N ASN A 157 -1.13 9.27 27.01
CA ASN A 157 -2.33 8.50 26.69
C ASN A 157 -3.28 9.23 25.72
N SER A 158 -2.78 10.22 24.96
CA SER A 158 -3.59 10.90 23.95
C SER A 158 -4.16 9.89 22.93
N THR A 159 -5.39 10.12 22.50
CA THR A 159 -6.00 9.40 21.37
C THR A 159 -5.78 10.13 20.04
N ILE A 160 -5.28 11.37 20.10
CA ILE A 160 -4.98 12.20 18.93
C ILE A 160 -3.52 11.95 18.54
N TRP A 161 -3.31 11.66 17.26
CA TRP A 161 -2.01 11.53 16.63
C TRP A 161 -1.66 12.82 15.88
N SER A 162 -0.49 13.36 16.16
CA SER A 162 0.15 14.42 15.38
C SER A 162 1.06 13.78 14.33
N SER A 163 1.28 14.46 13.21
CA SER A 163 2.17 13.95 12.15
C SER A 163 3.28 14.96 11.82
N VAL A 164 4.46 14.45 11.52
CA VAL A 164 5.57 15.21 10.92
C VAL A 164 5.98 14.56 9.61
N LEU A 165 6.22 15.38 8.59
CA LEU A 165 6.73 14.91 7.29
C LEU A 165 8.22 14.57 7.45
N MET A 166 8.61 13.38 6.99
CA MET A 166 10.00 12.98 6.91
C MET A 166 10.59 13.43 5.57
N THR A 167 11.76 14.05 5.62
CA THR A 167 12.46 14.55 4.43
C THR A 167 13.57 13.57 4.03
N ASN A 168 13.76 13.37 2.72
CA ASN A 168 14.87 12.58 2.23
C ASN A 168 16.18 13.33 2.49
N THR A 169 17.07 12.75 3.28
CA THR A 169 18.35 13.37 3.66
C THR A 169 19.50 12.88 2.80
N SER A 170 19.47 11.61 2.37
CA SER A 170 20.45 11.01 1.46
C SER A 170 20.00 9.60 1.06
N GLY A 171 20.08 9.27 -0.24
CA GLY A 171 19.76 7.94 -0.75
C GLY A 171 18.35 7.49 -0.34
N SER A 172 18.25 6.37 0.37
CA SER A 172 16.99 5.84 0.93
C SER A 172 16.68 6.34 2.36
N THR A 173 17.42 7.31 2.89
CA THR A 173 17.28 7.75 4.29
C THR A 173 16.32 8.93 4.40
N TYR A 174 15.25 8.74 5.17
CA TYR A 174 14.27 9.76 5.51
C TYR A 174 14.40 10.13 6.98
N ALA A 175 14.30 11.41 7.31
CA ALA A 175 14.37 11.89 8.69
C ALA A 175 13.31 12.96 9.00
N ALA A 176 12.81 12.94 10.23
CA ALA A 176 11.99 13.98 10.82
C ALA A 176 12.39 14.20 12.28
N SER A 177 12.00 15.34 12.84
CA SER A 177 12.19 15.62 14.25
C SER A 177 10.83 15.82 14.93
N ILE A 178 10.57 15.03 15.96
CA ILE A 178 9.43 15.26 16.86
C ILE A 178 9.81 16.42 17.80
N PRO A 179 8.91 17.39 18.05
CA PRO A 179 9.19 18.53 18.93
C PRO A 179 9.61 18.10 20.34
N ALA A 180 10.45 18.91 20.98
CA ALA A 180 10.94 18.69 22.33
C ALA A 180 9.80 18.44 23.34
N GLN A 181 10.04 17.51 24.25
CA GLN A 181 9.08 17.11 25.28
C GLN A 181 9.69 17.25 26.68
N PRO A 182 8.89 17.64 27.69
CA PRO A 182 9.37 17.73 29.06
C PRO A 182 9.65 16.36 29.65
N THR A 183 10.48 16.33 30.70
CA THR A 183 10.83 15.11 31.44
C THR A 183 9.59 14.34 31.89
N GLY A 184 9.60 13.03 31.68
CA GLY A 184 8.51 12.13 32.06
C GLY A 184 7.41 11.95 31.00
N THR A 185 7.57 12.56 29.82
CA THR A 185 6.65 12.34 28.69
C THR A 185 6.90 10.99 28.04
N VAL A 186 5.84 10.20 27.84
CA VAL A 186 5.87 8.97 27.04
C VAL A 186 5.40 9.29 25.63
N ILE A 187 6.10 8.78 24.61
CA ILE A 187 5.75 9.02 23.21
C ILE A 187 5.45 7.68 22.56
N GLY A 188 4.24 7.54 22.01
CA GLY A 188 3.94 6.47 21.07
C GLY A 188 4.07 7.01 19.66
N TYR A 189 4.81 6.32 18.78
CA TYR A 189 4.93 6.72 17.39
C TYR A 189 4.90 5.52 16.44
N TYR A 190 4.51 5.77 15.20
CA TYR A 190 4.65 4.84 14.09
C TYR A 190 5.00 5.62 12.83
N LEU A 191 5.55 4.93 11.84
CA LEU A 191 5.93 5.51 10.57
C LEU A 191 5.03 4.93 9.48
N ALA A 192 4.68 5.74 8.49
CA ALA A 192 3.86 5.33 7.37
C ALA A 192 4.38 5.93 6.06
N LEU A 193 4.14 5.20 4.98
CA LEU A 193 4.27 5.70 3.63
C LEU A 193 2.90 6.12 3.14
N GLU A 194 2.85 7.24 2.45
CA GLU A 194 1.64 7.73 1.77
C GLU A 194 1.91 7.66 0.28
N ASP A 195 0.97 7.07 -0.45
CA ASP A 195 0.97 7.12 -1.90
C ASP A 195 0.13 8.31 -2.41
N ILE A 196 0.10 8.48 -3.73
CA ILE A 196 -0.54 9.62 -4.40
C ILE A 196 -2.07 9.53 -4.50
N ASN A 197 -2.67 8.37 -4.21
CA ASN A 197 -4.11 8.10 -4.37
C ASN A 197 -4.82 7.84 -3.03
#